data_AF-A0A1I7RYK2-F1
#
_entry.id   AF-A0A1I7RYK2-F1
#
_cell.length_a   1.000
_cell.length_b   1.000
_cell.length_c   1.000
_cell.angle_alpha   90.00
_cell.angle_beta   90.00
_cell.angle_gamma   90.00
#
_symmetry.space_group_name_H-M   'P 1'
#
loop_
_entity.id
_entity.type
_entity.pdbx_description
1 polymer ?
#
loop_
_entity_poly.entity_id
_entity_poly.type
_entity_poly.pdbx_seq_one_letter_code
_entity_poly.pdbx_strand_id
1 'polypeptide(L)'
;MASAIGIDAAGDKCGSCVELFELIKELNGNNLTDQDQFGRDINVACDILIDQGKNTAVRELCSFIRSNIKIIFHYVHSIDEGLNPEKDCWLFFRCKRPTPTQAPPAMSYKGVEITQKN
;
A
#
# COMPACT_ATOMS: atom_id res chain seq x y z
N MET A 1 -10.44 24.14 18.20
CA MET A 1 -9.64 24.74 17.13
C MET A 1 -8.56 23.73 16.75
N ALA A 2 -8.84 22.93 15.73
CA ALA A 2 -7.87 22.06 15.05
C ALA A 2 -7.46 22.81 13.78
N SER A 3 -6.24 22.77 13.25
CA SER A 3 -5.21 21.75 13.33
C SER A 3 -3.85 22.42 13.25
N ALA A 4 -2.92 22.02 14.12
CA ALA A 4 -1.50 22.18 13.86
C ALA A 4 -1.07 20.94 13.07
N ILE A 5 -0.81 21.09 11.79
CA ILE A 5 0.04 20.15 11.06
C ILE A 5 0.96 21.00 10.19
N GLY A 6 2.09 21.39 10.79
CA GLY A 6 3.24 21.80 10.02
C GLY A 6 3.62 20.63 9.14
N ILE A 7 3.35 20.75 7.85
CA ILE A 7 3.97 19.93 6.82
C ILE A 7 5.41 20.45 6.76
N ASP A 8 6.25 19.93 7.67
CA ASP A 8 7.68 20.14 7.58
C ASP A 8 8.14 19.55 6.24
N ALA A 9 8.72 20.40 5.41
CA ALA A 9 9.23 20.08 4.07
C ALA A 9 10.49 19.18 4.09
N ALA A 10 10.61 18.32 5.11
CA ALA A 10 11.45 17.14 5.10
C ALA A 10 10.62 16.03 4.44
N GLY A 11 10.87 15.80 3.15
CA GLY A 11 10.11 14.94 2.25
C GLY A 11 9.40 13.77 2.93
N ASP A 12 8.07 13.78 2.88
CA ASP A 12 7.24 12.73 3.44
C ASP A 12 7.47 11.40 2.71
N LYS A 13 8.47 10.65 3.19
CA LYS A 13 8.83 9.32 2.71
C LYS A 13 7.63 8.37 2.68
N CYS A 14 6.65 8.57 3.57
CA CYS A 14 5.45 7.76 3.62
C CYS A 14 4.45 8.14 2.53
N GLY A 15 4.24 9.44 2.29
CA GLY A 15 3.46 9.90 1.14
C GLY A 15 4.02 9.37 -0.17
N SER A 16 5.34 9.54 -0.41
CA SER A 16 5.99 9.02 -1.61
C SER A 16 6.00 7.49 -1.71
N CYS A 17 5.98 6.79 -0.57
CA CYS A 17 5.85 5.33 -0.56
C CYS A 17 4.47 4.89 -1.08
N VAL A 18 3.41 5.52 -0.56
CA VAL A 18 2.04 5.18 -0.93
C VAL A 18 1.85 5.45 -2.42
N GLU A 19 2.29 6.62 -2.90
CA GLU A 19 2.24 7.00 -4.30
C GLU A 19 3.00 6.01 -5.20
N LEU A 20 4.18 5.52 -4.77
CA LEU A 20 4.92 4.51 -5.54
C LEU A 20 4.12 3.21 -5.68
N PHE A 21 3.56 2.69 -4.60
CA PHE A 21 2.81 1.42 -4.66
C PHE A 21 1.46 1.57 -5.39
N GLU A 22 0.83 2.75 -5.36
CA GLU A 22 -0.32 3.08 -6.20
C GLU A 22 0.05 3.03 -7.68
N LEU A 23 1.14 3.68 -8.09
CA LEU A 23 1.64 3.62 -9.47
C LEU A 23 1.96 2.19 -9.92
N ILE A 24 2.63 1.40 -9.07
CA ILE A 24 2.93 -0.01 -9.40
C ILE A 24 1.64 -0.82 -9.60
N LYS A 25 0.62 -0.56 -8.78
CA LYS A 25 -0.69 -1.20 -8.88
C LYS A 25 -1.42 -0.81 -10.17
N GLU A 26 -1.34 0.45 -10.58
CA GLU A 26 -1.88 0.91 -11.86
C GLU A 26 -1.16 0.27 -13.05
N LEU A 27 0.18 0.15 -12.98
CA LEU A 27 1.01 -0.42 -14.04
C LEU A 27 0.85 -1.93 -14.21
N ASN A 28 0.78 -2.70 -13.11
CA ASN A 28 0.61 -4.17 -13.17
C ASN A 28 -0.81 -4.58 -13.57
N GLY A 29 -1.79 -3.66 -13.47
CA GLY A 29 -3.19 -4.04 -13.40
C GLY A 29 -3.46 -4.95 -12.19
N ASN A 30 -4.68 -5.46 -12.05
CA ASN A 30 -5.03 -6.32 -10.91
C ASN A 30 -4.35 -7.71 -10.91
N ASN A 31 -3.33 -7.94 -11.75
CA ASN A 31 -2.66 -9.23 -11.94
C ASN A 31 -1.15 -9.13 -11.67
N LEU A 32 -0.73 -9.59 -10.49
CA LEU A 32 0.69 -9.66 -10.08
C LEU A 32 1.34 -11.00 -10.44
N THR A 33 1.15 -11.49 -11.66
CA THR A 33 1.52 -12.89 -12.00
C THR A 33 2.97 -13.07 -12.45
N ASP A 34 3.65 -12.01 -12.89
CA ASP A 34 5.01 -12.06 -13.44
C ASP A 34 5.98 -11.16 -12.65
N GLN A 35 7.00 -11.77 -12.06
CA GLN A 35 8.03 -11.06 -11.30
C GLN A 35 8.86 -10.12 -12.19
N ASP A 36 9.10 -10.50 -13.45
CA ASP A 36 9.92 -9.67 -14.35
C ASP A 36 9.14 -8.44 -14.79
N GLN A 37 7.83 -8.58 -15.03
CA GLN A 37 6.92 -7.44 -15.26
C GLN A 37 6.85 -6.54 -14.03
N PHE A 38 6.64 -7.11 -12.84
CA PHE A 38 6.63 -6.37 -11.59
C PHE A 38 7.92 -5.55 -11.39
N GLY A 39 9.08 -6.13 -11.70
CA GLY A 39 10.36 -5.44 -11.67
C GLY A 39 10.48 -4.29 -12.68
N ARG A 40 9.95 -4.46 -13.89
CA ARG A 40 9.88 -3.37 -14.89
C ARG A 40 8.97 -2.24 -14.42
N ASP A 41 7.81 -2.56 -13.85
CA ASP A 41 6.85 -1.57 -13.37
C ASP A 41 7.38 -0.78 -12.18
N ILE A 42 8.10 -1.43 -11.27
CA ILE A 42 8.86 -0.76 -10.19
C ILE A 42 9.84 0.26 -10.78
N ASN A 43 10.57 -0.10 -11.84
CA ASN A 43 11.53 0.81 -12.44
C ASN A 43 10.85 2.03 -13.05
N VAL A 44 9.77 1.81 -13.82
CA VAL A 44 8.97 2.87 -14.44
C VAL A 44 8.37 3.80 -13.38
N ALA A 45 7.72 3.25 -12.35
CA ALA A 45 7.13 4.05 -11.27
C ALA A 45 8.19 4.89 -10.55
N CYS A 46 9.36 4.32 -10.30
CA CYS A 46 10.47 5.05 -9.71
C CYS A 46 11.04 6.16 -10.61
N ASP A 47 11.14 5.93 -11.92
CA ASP A 47 11.61 6.97 -12.85
C ASP A 47 10.60 8.12 -12.93
N ILE A 48 9.29 7.83 -12.95
CA ILE A 48 8.22 8.84 -12.89
C ILE A 48 8.35 9.72 -11.64
N LEU A 49 8.48 9.11 -10.46
CA LEU A 49 8.54 9.86 -9.19
C LEU A 49 9.84 10.66 -9.05
N ILE A 50 10.97 10.14 -9.55
CA ILE A 50 12.26 10.85 -9.51
C ILE A 50 12.24 12.06 -10.46
N ASP A 51 11.65 11.92 -11.64
CA ASP A 51 11.54 13.01 -12.61
C ASP A 51 10.59 14.12 -12.15
N GLN A 52 9.54 13.77 -11.39
CA GLN A 52 8.59 14.73 -10.84
C GLN A 52 9.13 15.53 -9.63
N GLY A 53 10.21 15.10 -9.00
CA GLY A 53 10.79 15.84 -7.88
C GLY A 53 12.11 15.25 -7.39
N LYS A 54 13.16 16.09 -7.31
CA LYS A 54 14.51 15.75 -6.82
C LYS A 54 14.57 15.50 -5.30
N ASN A 55 13.64 14.74 -4.76
CA ASN A 55 13.59 14.46 -3.33
C ASN A 55 14.48 13.26 -3.00
N THR A 56 15.49 13.47 -2.16
CA THR A 56 16.38 12.41 -1.65
C THR A 56 15.58 11.24 -1.05
N ALA A 57 14.44 11.53 -0.41
CA ALA A 57 13.58 10.51 0.17
C ALA A 57 13.02 9.54 -0.90
N VAL A 58 12.61 10.05 -2.07
CA VAL A 58 12.13 9.24 -3.19
C VAL A 58 13.26 8.37 -3.74
N ARG A 59 14.47 8.93 -3.86
CA ARG A 59 15.65 8.17 -4.32
C ARG A 59 16.01 7.02 -3.39
N GLU A 60 16.02 7.26 -2.08
CA GLU A 60 16.26 6.21 -1.08
C GLU A 60 15.19 5.13 -1.12
N LEU A 61 13.92 5.54 -1.22
CA LEU A 61 12.79 4.64 -1.35
C LEU A 61 12.91 3.75 -2.60
N CYS A 62 13.19 4.35 -3.75
CA CYS A 62 13.39 3.64 -5.01
C CYS A 62 14.62 2.72 -4.98
N SER A 63 15.72 3.16 -4.35
CA SER A 63 16.90 2.31 -4.14
C SER A 63 16.56 1.08 -3.30
N PHE A 64 15.79 1.25 -2.23
CA PHE A 64 15.33 0.14 -1.40
C PHE A 64 14.45 -0.83 -2.19
N ILE A 65 13.41 -0.34 -2.87
CA ILE A 65 12.46 -1.21 -3.59
C ILE A 65 13.19 -1.98 -4.69
N ARG A 66 14.00 -1.31 -5.52
CA ARG A 66 14.77 -1.94 -6.61
C ARG A 66 15.71 -3.04 -6.11
N SER A 67 16.33 -2.83 -4.94
CA SER A 67 17.23 -3.82 -4.33
C SER A 67 16.48 -5.03 -3.73
N ASN A 68 15.19 -4.88 -3.44
CA ASN A 68 14.38 -5.88 -2.74
C ASN A 68 13.21 -6.42 -3.58
N ILE A 69 13.22 -6.23 -4.92
CA ILE A 69 12.12 -6.61 -5.83
C ILE A 69 11.61 -8.03 -5.57
N LYS A 70 12.50 -9.01 -5.42
CA LYS A 70 12.11 -10.43 -5.21
C LYS A 70 11.35 -10.63 -3.91
N ILE A 71 11.80 -9.99 -2.83
CA ILE A 71 11.17 -10.10 -1.50
C ILE A 71 9.81 -9.42 -1.52
N ILE A 72 9.75 -8.22 -2.10
CA ILE A 72 8.51 -7.45 -2.21
C ILE A 72 7.51 -8.22 -3.06
N PHE A 73 7.92 -8.69 -4.24
CA PHE A 73 7.08 -9.50 -5.12
C PHE A 73 6.51 -10.72 -4.41
N HIS A 74 7.36 -11.50 -3.73
CA HIS A 74 6.90 -12.69 -3.01
C HIS A 74 5.86 -12.35 -1.94
N TYR A 75 6.06 -11.26 -1.19
CA TYR A 75 5.09 -10.81 -0.21
C TYR A 75 3.76 -10.41 -0.87
N VAL A 76 3.78 -9.50 -1.84
CA VAL A 76 2.54 -8.97 -2.44
C VAL A 76 1.81 -10.02 -3.28
N HIS A 77 2.53 -10.95 -3.90
CA HIS A 77 1.93 -12.00 -4.72
C HIS A 77 1.43 -13.19 -3.91
N SER A 78 2.19 -13.65 -2.91
CA SER A 78 1.95 -14.94 -2.24
C SER A 78 1.50 -14.85 -0.79
N ILE A 79 1.68 -13.70 -0.13
CA ILE A 79 1.29 -13.51 1.27
C ILE A 79 0.08 -12.58 1.37
N ASP A 80 0.13 -11.45 0.66
CA ASP A 80 -0.92 -10.43 0.73
C ASP A 80 -1.95 -10.51 -0.41
N GLU A 81 -1.68 -11.34 -1.42
CA GLU A 81 -2.55 -11.57 -2.59
C GLU A 81 -2.97 -10.27 -3.32
N GLY A 82 -2.10 -9.28 -3.34
CA GLY A 82 -2.35 -7.98 -3.95
C GLY A 82 -1.44 -6.88 -3.45
N LEU A 83 -1.51 -5.73 -4.14
CA LEU A 83 -0.90 -4.49 -3.70
C LEU A 83 -1.88 -3.68 -2.86
N ASN A 84 -1.43 -3.34 -1.65
CA ASN A 84 -2.16 -2.56 -0.66
C ASN A 84 -1.26 -1.41 -0.18
N PRO A 85 -1.22 -0.28 -0.92
CA PRO A 85 -0.20 0.76 -0.75
C PRO A 85 0.07 1.19 0.69
N GLU A 86 -0.96 1.50 1.49
CA GLU A 86 -0.78 1.88 2.90
C GLU A 86 -0.18 0.76 3.76
N LYS A 87 -0.62 -0.49 3.53
CA LYS A 87 -0.15 -1.67 4.27
C LYS A 87 1.27 -2.03 3.89
N ASP A 88 1.58 -1.98 2.59
CA ASP A 88 2.91 -2.24 2.05
C ASP A 88 3.92 -1.22 2.61
N CYS A 89 3.53 0.06 2.66
CA CYS A 89 4.33 1.11 3.25
C CYS A 89 4.52 0.99 4.77
N TRP A 90 3.49 0.54 5.50
CA TRP A 90 3.65 0.20 6.91
C TRP A 90 4.65 -0.96 7.10
N LEU A 91 4.58 -1.99 6.26
CA LEU A 91 5.43 -3.16 6.37
C LEU A 91 6.90 -2.85 6.05
N PHE A 92 7.17 -2.27 4.88
CA PHE A 92 8.53 -2.09 4.35
C PHE A 92 9.21 -0.82 4.86
N PHE A 93 8.45 0.22 5.17
CA PHE A 93 9.00 1.54 5.53
C PHE A 93 8.55 2.06 6.90
N ARG A 94 7.78 1.26 7.66
CA ARG A 94 7.29 1.60 9.01
C ARG A 94 6.47 2.90 9.04
N CYS A 95 5.72 3.16 7.97
CA CYS A 95 4.72 4.23 7.93
C CYS A 95 3.59 3.99 8.94
N LYS A 96 2.71 4.97 9.14
CA LYS A 96 1.57 4.82 10.06
C LYS A 96 0.79 3.55 9.72
N ARG A 97 0.49 2.74 10.74
CA ARG A 97 -0.26 1.50 10.57
C ARG A 97 -1.65 1.84 10.01
N PRO A 98 -2.11 1.16 8.93
CA PRO A 98 -3.45 1.39 8.41
C PRO A 98 -4.47 1.08 9.51
N THR A 99 -5.37 2.03 9.75
CA THR A 99 -6.49 1.83 10.66
C THR A 99 -7.39 0.77 10.03
N PRO A 100 -7.76 -0.32 10.74
CA PRO A 100 -8.67 -1.29 10.18
C PRO A 100 -9.99 -0.59 9.83
N THR A 101 -10.36 -0.60 8.55
CA THR A 101 -11.70 -0.22 8.09
C THR A 101 -12.67 -1.02 8.94
N GLN A 102 -13.50 -0.33 9.75
CA GLN A 102 -14.45 -0.98 10.63
C GLN A 102 -15.20 -2.04 9.82
N ALA A 103 -15.17 -3.29 10.29
CA ALA A 103 -15.98 -4.35 9.73
C ALA A 103 -17.42 -3.82 9.61
N PRO A 104 -18.13 -4.07 8.48
CA PRO A 104 -19.53 -3.65 8.37
C PRO A 104 -20.27 -4.12 9.62
N PRO A 105 -21.12 -3.27 10.22
CA PRO A 105 -21.78 -3.59 11.48
C PRO A 105 -22.43 -4.96 11.34
N ALA A 106 -22.13 -5.86 12.28
CA ALA A 106 -22.74 -7.18 12.33
C ALA A 106 -24.26 -6.99 12.18
N MET A 107 -24.83 -7.54 11.11
CA MET A 107 -26.29 -7.56 10.98
C MET A 107 -26.82 -8.29 12.21
N SER A 108 -27.43 -7.53 13.12
CA SER A 108 -28.17 -8.05 14.25
C SER A 108 -29.33 -8.88 13.69
N TYR A 109 -29.15 -10.19 13.59
CA TYR A 109 -30.26 -11.11 13.39
C TYR A 109 -31.20 -10.96 14.59
N LYS A 110 -32.23 -10.11 14.45
CA LYS A 110 -33.36 -10.14 15.37
C LYS A 110 -34.00 -11.52 15.25
N GLY A 111 -34.08 -12.19 16.39
CA GLY A 111 -34.44 -13.59 16.52
C GLY A 111 -35.76 -13.92 15.82
N VAL A 112 -35.74 -15.03 15.10
CA VAL A 112 -36.96 -15.79 14.79
C VAL A 112 -37.30 -16.55 16.07
N GLU A 113 -38.29 -16.06 16.83
CA GLU A 113 -38.91 -16.85 17.89
C GLU A 113 -39.62 -18.04 17.25
N ILE A 114 -39.07 -19.24 17.43
CA ILE A 114 -39.72 -20.49 17.05
C ILE A 114 -40.72 -20.81 18.16
N THR A 115 -41.97 -20.41 17.99
CA THR A 115 -43.07 -20.85 18.85
C THR A 115 -43.37 -22.31 18.57
N GLN A 116 -42.83 -23.22 19.38
CA GLN A 116 -43.36 -24.59 19.48
C GLN A 116 -44.74 -24.53 20.16
N LYS A 117 -45.81 -24.86 19.42
CA LYS A 117 -47.09 -25.24 20.01
C LYS A 117 -47.23 -26.77 19.95
N ASN A 118 -47.37 -27.34 21.14
CA ASN A 118 -47.84 -28.69 21.40
C ASN A 118 -49.32 -28.82 21.04
#